data_AF-A0A1Q9NHY6-F1
#
_entry.id   AF-A0A1Q9NHY6-F1
#
_cell.length_a   1.000
_cell.length_b   1.000
_cell.length_c   1.000
_cell.angle_alpha   90.00
_cell.angle_beta   90.00
_cell.angle_gamma   90.00
#
_symmetry.space_group_name_H-M   'P 1'
#
loop_
_entity.id
_entity.type
_entity.pdbx_description
1 polymer ?
#
loop_
_entity_poly.entity_id
_entity_poly.type
_entity_poly.pdbx_seq_one_letter_code
_entity_poly.pdbx_strand_id
1 'polypeptide(L)'
;MIYLTDFDNPLEALPPSKKIKVRITKLLNRPPVYLTAEEKWILIGTLLNLFGANFDWEKLDLFLIWGQKDLDHLKLIQKLVNAISGAQSRAYYDDSECVWRLEYS
;
A
#
# COMPACT_ATOMS: atom_id res chain seq x y z
N MET A 1 42.69 -13.73 4.77
CA MET A 1 41.56 -13.09 4.06
C MET A 1 40.31 -13.52 4.80
N ILE A 2 39.80 -12.66 5.69
CA ILE A 2 38.61 -12.95 6.48
C ILE A 2 37.42 -12.55 5.61
N TYR A 3 36.58 -13.52 5.24
CA TYR A 3 35.29 -13.25 4.63
C TYR A 3 34.36 -12.76 5.74
N LEU A 4 34.10 -11.45 5.77
CA LEU A 4 32.97 -10.90 6.52
C LEU A 4 31.72 -11.24 5.70
N THR A 5 31.09 -12.36 6.02
CA THR A 5 29.75 -12.71 5.54
C THR A 5 28.76 -11.71 6.09
N ASP A 6 28.00 -11.11 5.17
CA ASP A 6 26.69 -10.48 5.36
C ASP A 6 26.53 -9.70 6.67
N PHE A 7 26.93 -8.42 6.61
CA PHE A 7 26.50 -7.42 7.56
C PHE A 7 24.98 -7.52 7.70
N ASP A 8 24.56 -7.97 8.88
CA ASP A 8 23.21 -7.89 9.43
C ASP A 8 22.49 -6.66 8.87
N ASN A 9 21.51 -6.87 7.99
CA ASN A 9 20.61 -5.80 7.62
C ASN A 9 19.76 -5.53 8.88
N PRO A 10 19.97 -4.41 9.61
CA PRO A 10 19.34 -4.19 10.91
C PRO A 10 17.80 -4.07 10.82
N LEU A 11 17.28 -4.03 9.60
CA LEU A 11 15.85 -4.08 9.30
C LEU A 11 15.28 -5.50 9.30
N GLU A 12 16.08 -6.55 9.09
CA GLU A 12 15.60 -7.93 9.07
C GLU A 12 15.20 -8.42 10.47
N ALA A 13 15.88 -7.97 11.52
CA ALA A 13 15.63 -8.35 12.91
C ALA A 13 14.42 -7.66 13.56
N LEU A 14 13.81 -6.66 12.90
CA LEU A 14 12.66 -5.94 13.45
C LEU A 14 11.35 -6.76 13.31
N PRO A 15 10.40 -6.63 14.24
CA PRO A 15 9.05 -7.16 14.01
C PRO A 15 8.40 -6.44 12.81
N PRO A 16 7.50 -7.10 12.05
CA PRO A 16 6.92 -6.58 10.80
C PRO A 16 6.35 -5.16 10.93
N SER A 17 5.65 -4.89 12.03
CA SER A 17 5.06 -3.58 12.33
C SER A 17 6.10 -2.45 12.46
N LYS A 18 7.28 -2.74 13.01
CA LYS A 18 8.38 -1.76 13.09
C LYS A 18 9.06 -1.56 11.74
N LYS A 19 9.21 -2.60 10.92
CA LYS A 19 9.75 -2.48 9.55
C LYS A 19 8.91 -1.53 8.70
N ILE A 20 7.58 -1.69 8.76
CA ILE A 20 6.62 -0.85 8.02
C ILE A 20 6.76 0.62 8.45
N LYS A 21 6.77 0.91 9.76
CA LYS A 21 6.90 2.27 10.27
C LYS A 21 8.19 2.94 9.80
N VAL A 22 9.31 2.22 9.79
CA VAL A 22 10.60 2.72 9.29
C VAL A 22 10.54 2.97 7.78
N ARG A 23 9.94 2.04 7.00
CA ARG A 23 9.76 2.18 5.55
C ARG A 23 8.94 3.43 5.22
N ILE A 24 7.77 3.61 5.83
CA ILE A 24 6.90 4.78 5.61
C ILE A 24 7.63 6.08 5.96
N THR A 25 8.30 6.13 7.12
CA THR A 25 9.07 7.33 7.53
C THR A 25 10.12 7.71 6.50
N LYS A 26 10.84 6.72 5.94
CA LYS A 26 11.82 6.96 4.88
C LYS A 26 11.17 7.50 3.60
N LEU A 27 10.00 7.01 3.22
CA LEU A 27 9.26 7.47 2.04
C LEU A 27 8.77 8.92 2.23
N LEU A 28 8.23 9.27 3.40
CA LEU A 28 7.72 10.61 3.69
C LEU A 28 8.81 11.69 3.69
N ASN A 29 10.07 11.33 3.98
CA ASN A 29 11.20 12.26 3.96
C ASN A 29 11.79 12.48 2.56
N ARG A 30 11.30 11.78 1.53
CA ARG A 30 11.75 11.95 0.14
C ARG A 30 10.78 12.88 -0.60
N PRO A 31 11.29 13.77 -1.48
CA PRO A 31 10.41 14.58 -2.32
C PRO A 31 9.51 13.69 -3.21
N PRO A 32 8.21 14.02 -3.39
CA PRO A 32 7.25 13.14 -4.09
C PRO A 32 7.62 12.76 -5.53
N VAL A 33 8.37 13.63 -6.22
CA VAL A 33 8.87 13.40 -7.59
C VAL A 33 9.84 12.22 -7.68
N TYR A 34 10.52 11.89 -6.58
CA TYR A 34 11.48 10.79 -6.52
C TYR A 34 10.88 9.48 -6.03
N LEU A 35 9.58 9.44 -5.72
CA LEU A 35 8.91 8.21 -5.30
C LEU A 35 8.47 7.41 -6.53
N THR A 36 8.70 6.10 -6.49
CA THR A 36 8.17 5.18 -7.50
C THR A 36 6.64 5.08 -7.39
N ALA A 37 6.00 4.54 -8.43
CA ALA A 37 4.56 4.29 -8.42
C ALA A 37 4.15 3.35 -7.25
N GLU A 38 4.95 2.31 -6.98
CA GLU A 38 4.75 1.39 -5.85
C GLU A 38 4.89 2.12 -4.51
N GLU A 39 5.90 2.98 -4.35
CA GLU A 39 6.11 3.74 -3.12
C GLU A 39 4.95 4.71 -2.86
N LYS A 40 4.43 5.35 -3.91
CA LYS A 40 3.24 6.21 -3.81
C LYS A 40 1.99 5.41 -3.47
N TRP A 41 1.83 4.22 -4.04
CA TRP A 41 0.75 3.30 -3.68
C TRP A 41 0.79 2.91 -2.21
N ILE A 42 1.97 2.57 -1.69
CA ILE A 42 2.17 2.26 -0.28
C ILE A 42 1.76 3.44 0.61
N LEU A 43 2.11 4.67 0.24
CA LEU A 43 1.70 5.86 1.00
C LEU A 43 0.18 6.05 1.01
N ILE A 44 -0.51 5.82 -0.12
CA ILE A 44 -1.97 5.89 -0.19
C ILE A 44 -2.62 4.76 0.62
N GLY A 45 -2.14 3.52 0.47
CA GLY A 45 -2.62 2.37 1.24
C GLY A 45 -2.47 2.60 2.74
N THR A 46 -1.33 3.16 3.15
CA THR A 46 -1.08 3.60 4.53
C THR A 46 -2.12 4.63 4.98
N LEU A 47 -2.35 5.68 4.20
CA LEU A 47 -3.28 6.74 4.52
C LEU A 47 -4.70 6.19 4.70
N LEU A 48 -5.19 5.42 3.74
CA LEU A 48 -6.55 4.87 3.76
C LEU A 48 -6.74 3.84 4.88
N ASN A 49 -5.69 3.10 5.23
CA ASN A 49 -5.70 2.21 6.39
C ASN A 49 -5.94 2.97 7.72
N LEU A 50 -5.48 4.23 7.84
CA LEU A 50 -5.79 5.08 9.00
C LEU A 50 -7.26 5.53 9.06
N PHE A 51 -7.99 5.43 7.95
CA PHE A 51 -9.42 5.75 7.85
C PHE A 51 -10.32 4.51 7.83
N GLY A 52 -9.81 3.36 8.27
CA GLY A 52 -10.60 2.13 8.41
C GLY A 52 -10.66 1.23 7.18
N ALA A 53 -9.90 1.53 6.13
CA ALA A 53 -9.56 0.52 5.13
C ALA A 53 -8.59 -0.50 5.74
N ASN A 54 -8.44 -1.66 5.12
CA ASN A 54 -7.39 -2.61 5.46
C ASN A 54 -6.39 -2.68 4.30
N PHE A 55 -5.09 -2.52 4.56
CA PHE A 55 -4.04 -2.61 3.55
C PHE A 55 -3.18 -3.86 3.80
N ASP A 56 -3.22 -4.81 2.86
CA ASP A 56 -2.36 -6.00 2.85
C ASP A 56 -1.00 -5.61 2.27
N TRP A 57 0.00 -5.58 3.15
CA TRP A 57 1.36 -5.17 2.84
C TRP A 57 2.14 -6.19 2.03
N GLU A 58 1.73 -7.46 2.05
CA GLU A 58 2.40 -8.53 1.32
C GLU A 58 1.96 -8.54 -0.14
N LYS A 59 0.67 -8.31 -0.38
CA LYS A 59 0.08 -8.28 -1.72
C LYS A 59 -0.01 -6.89 -2.33
N LEU A 60 0.16 -5.85 -1.52
CA LEU A 60 -0.13 -4.46 -1.86
C LEU A 60 -1.59 -4.25 -2.25
N ASP A 61 -2.50 -4.94 -1.56
CA ASP A 61 -3.94 -4.86 -1.79
C ASP A 61 -4.62 -3.96 -0.78
N LEU A 62 -5.53 -3.12 -1.25
CA LEU A 62 -6.33 -2.24 -0.40
C LEU A 62 -7.79 -2.69 -0.39
N PHE A 63 -8.30 -2.94 0.81
CA PHE A 63 -9.64 -3.41 1.08
C PHE A 63 -10.46 -2.26 1.67
N LEU A 64 -11.53 -1.86 0.99
CA LEU A 64 -12.42 -0.79 1.43
C LEU A 64 -13.67 -1.41 2.03
N ILE A 65 -13.87 -1.19 3.33
CA ILE A 65 -15.00 -1.71 4.09
C ILE A 65 -16.14 -0.67 4.01
N TRP A 66 -16.94 -0.72 2.95
CA TRP A 66 -18.16 0.10 2.83
C TRP A 66 -19.39 -0.75 2.56
N GLY A 67 -20.52 -0.33 3.13
CA GLY A 67 -21.73 -1.15 3.25
C GLY A 67 -22.61 -1.27 1.99
N GLN A 68 -22.37 -0.51 0.91
CA GLN A 68 -23.20 -0.58 -0.30
C GLN A 68 -22.38 -0.96 -1.53
N LYS A 69 -22.84 -2.00 -2.25
CA LYS A 69 -22.28 -2.46 -3.53
C LYS A 69 -22.59 -1.47 -4.66
N ASP A 70 -21.79 -0.42 -4.79
CA ASP A 70 -21.81 0.55 -5.89
C ASP A 70 -20.50 0.54 -6.69
N LEU A 71 -20.58 0.00 -7.91
CA LEU A 71 -19.44 -0.11 -8.82
C LEU A 71 -18.95 1.26 -9.33
N ASP A 72 -19.84 2.24 -9.49
CA ASP A 72 -19.47 3.55 -9.99
C ASP A 72 -18.66 4.31 -8.95
N HIS A 73 -19.05 4.21 -7.67
CA HIS A 73 -18.25 4.71 -6.56
C HIS A 73 -16.87 4.04 -6.53
N LEU A 74 -16.79 2.72 -6.64
CA LEU A 74 -15.51 2.02 -6.68
C LEU A 74 -14.61 2.52 -7.82
N LYS A 75 -15.18 2.68 -9.02
CA LYS A 75 -14.45 3.17 -10.20
C LYS A 75 -14.00 4.62 -10.04
N LEU A 76 -14.80 5.46 -9.38
CA LEU A 76 -14.40 6.83 -9.06
C LEU A 76 -13.17 6.83 -8.14
N ILE A 77 -13.19 6.01 -7.10
CA ILE A 77 -12.07 5.91 -6.16
C ILE A 77 -10.83 5.33 -6.82
N GLN A 78 -10.97 4.30 -7.64
CA GLN A 78 -9.87 3.77 -8.45
C GLN A 78 -9.20 4.88 -9.28
N LYS A 79 -9.99 5.71 -9.96
CA LYS A 79 -9.47 6.84 -10.77
C LYS A 79 -8.76 7.88 -9.90
N LEU A 80 -9.33 8.24 -8.75
CA LEU A 80 -8.72 9.20 -7.82
C LEU A 80 -7.40 8.67 -7.27
N VAL A 81 -7.36 7.41 -6.83
CA VAL A 81 -6.16 6.79 -6.32
C VAL A 81 -5.07 6.68 -7.39
N ASN A 82 -5.43 6.29 -8.61
CA ASN A 82 -4.49 6.21 -9.73
C ASN A 82 -3.94 7.60 -10.09
N ALA A 83 -4.77 8.64 -10.06
CA ALA A 83 -4.33 10.01 -10.31
C ALA A 83 -3.38 10.55 -9.24
N ILE A 84 -3.61 10.22 -7.96
CA ILE A 84 -2.76 10.66 -6.85
C ILE A 84 -1.44 9.88 -6.83
N SER A 85 -1.49 8.56 -7.01
CA SER A 85 -0.29 7.71 -6.99
C SER A 85 0.52 7.76 -8.28
N GLY A 86 -0.11 8.12 -9.39
CA GLY A 86 0.47 7.92 -10.73
C GLY A 86 0.63 6.43 -11.08
N ALA A 87 -0.05 5.54 -10.35
CA ALA A 87 -0.01 4.10 -10.58
C ALA A 87 -1.33 3.59 -11.15
N GLN A 88 -1.28 2.44 -11.82
CA GLN A 88 -2.49 1.73 -12.22
C GLN A 88 -2.85 0.71 -11.14
N SER A 89 -4.12 0.69 -10.75
CA SER A 89 -4.68 -0.34 -9.90
C SER A 89 -5.83 -1.05 -10.61
N ARG A 90 -6.18 -2.25 -10.17
CA ARG A 90 -7.37 -3.00 -10.57
C ARG A 90 -8.39 -2.95 -9.45
N ALA A 91 -9.64 -2.56 -9.76
CA ALA A 91 -10.72 -2.51 -8.79
C ALA A 91 -11.81 -3.55 -9.07
N TYR A 92 -12.20 -4.30 -8.04
CA TYR A 92 -13.33 -5.25 -8.07
C TYR A 92 -13.97 -5.42 -6.69
N TYR A 93 -15.16 -6.01 -6.64
CA TYR A 93 -15.82 -6.42 -5.39
C TYR A 93 -15.51 -7.89 -5.14
N ASP A 94 -15.06 -8.22 -3.94
CA ASP A 94 -14.90 -9.59 -3.47
C ASP A 94 -16.20 -10.00 -2.75
N ASP A 95 -17.03 -10.79 -3.44
CA ASP A 95 -18.29 -11.29 -2.90
C ASP A 95 -18.09 -12.29 -1.74
N SER A 96 -16.90 -12.89 -1.58
CA SER A 96 -16.63 -13.85 -0.49
C SER A 96 -16.38 -13.17 0.85
N GLU A 97 -15.73 -12.01 0.80
CA GLU A 97 -15.42 -11.19 1.97
C GLU A 97 -16.35 -9.99 2.13
N CYS A 98 -17.25 -9.76 1.16
CA CYS A 98 -18.15 -8.62 1.07
C CYS A 98 -17.41 -7.26 1.09
N VAL A 99 -16.23 -7.19 0.48
CA VAL A 99 -15.33 -6.02 0.50
C VAL A 99 -14.97 -5.56 -0.90
N TRP A 100 -14.69 -4.28 -1.04
CA TRP A 100 -14.06 -3.75 -2.24
C TRP A 100 -12.56 -3.98 -2.19
N ARG A 101 -11.97 -4.43 -3.29
CA ARG A 101 -10.52 -4.59 -3.42
C ARG A 101 -9.97 -3.69 -4.52
N LEU A 102 -8.85 -3.05 -4.20
CA LEU A 102 -7.98 -2.40 -5.16
C LEU A 102 -6.60 -3.08 -5.08
N GLU A 103 -6.19 -3.70 -6.19
CA GLU A 103 -4.89 -4.35 -6.33
C GLU A 103 -3.94 -3.45 -7.12
N TYR A 104 -2.70 -3.34 -6.67
CA TYR A 104 -1.66 -2.66 -7.44
C TYR A 104 -1.24 -3.52 -8.64
N SER A 105 -1.12 -2.91 -9.83
CA SER A 105 -0.77 -3.60 -11.09
C SER A 105 0.67 -3.37 -11.54
#